data_AF-A0A8S3JPM5-F1
#
_entry.id   AF-A0A8S3JPM5-F1
#
_cell.length_a   1.000
_cell.length_b   1.000
_cell.length_c   1.000
_cell.angle_alpha   90.00
_cell.angle_beta   90.00
_cell.angle_gamma   90.00
#
_symmetry.space_group_name_H-M   'P 1'
#
loop_
_entity.id
_entity.type
_entity.pdbx_description
1 polymer ?
#
loop_
_entity_poly.entity_id
_entity_poly.type
_entity_poly.pdbx_seq_one_letter_code
_entity_poly.pdbx_strand_id
1 'polypeptide(L)'
;MLGILSAVRYNQYKAYYVTYPAIDGACGGKEGLIIPHKPPLIFDLSRDLAESTPIEVSQSVYDAIDQALQAKLKDIALTPHTKVDYRIGGLDARACCDAGHIVCRCID
;
A
#
# COMPACT_ATOMS: atom_id res chain seq x y z
N MET A 1 -5.24 13.87 -5.99
CA MET A 1 -3.86 13.45 -5.68
C MET A 1 -3.76 12.00 -6.06
N LEU A 2 -2.88 11.65 -6.99
CA LEU A 2 -2.56 10.25 -7.29
C LEU A 2 -1.91 9.63 -6.05
N GLY A 3 -2.28 8.39 -5.71
CA GLY A 3 -1.66 7.67 -4.61
C GLY A 3 -0.15 7.52 -4.86
N ILE A 4 0.64 7.57 -3.78
CA ILE A 4 2.08 7.31 -3.85
C ILE A 4 2.28 5.79 -3.70
N LEU A 5 2.92 5.16 -4.69
CA LEU A 5 3.38 3.78 -4.54
C LEU A 5 4.66 3.78 -3.71
N SER A 6 4.58 3.16 -2.54
CA SER A 6 5.70 3.07 -1.59
C SER A 6 6.70 1.97 -1.95
N ALA A 7 6.26 0.97 -2.72
CA ALA A 7 7.07 -0.15 -3.17
C ALA A 7 6.66 -0.63 -4.57
N VAL A 8 7.61 -1.21 -5.30
CA VAL A 8 7.39 -1.86 -6.60
C VAL A 8 8.10 -3.21 -6.62
N ARG A 9 7.51 -4.19 -7.30
CA ARG A 9 8.16 -5.47 -7.59
C ARG A 9 8.38 -5.59 -9.09
N TYR A 10 9.62 -5.90 -9.48
CA TYR A 10 10.02 -6.21 -10.85
C TYR A 10 10.79 -7.54 -10.84
N ASN A 11 10.18 -8.59 -11.40
CA ASN A 11 10.69 -9.96 -11.33
C ASN A 11 10.98 -10.42 -9.88
N GLN A 12 12.21 -10.84 -9.61
CA GLN A 12 12.67 -11.23 -8.28
C GLN A 12 12.94 -10.04 -7.35
N TYR A 13 13.10 -8.83 -7.89
CA TYR A 13 13.46 -7.67 -7.10
C TYR A 13 12.23 -6.95 -6.57
N LYS A 14 12.28 -6.56 -5.30
CA LYS A 14 11.31 -5.64 -4.70
C LYS A 14 12.04 -4.44 -4.14
N ALA A 15 11.58 -3.25 -4.54
CA ALA A 15 12.17 -1.97 -4.16
C ALA A 15 11.19 -1.18 -3.29
N TYR A 16 11.67 -0.67 -2.16
CA TYR A 16 10.93 0.20 -1.25
C TYR A 16 11.49 1.62 -1.31
N TYR A 17 10.65 2.56 -1.75
CA TYR A 17 10.94 3.99 -1.75
C TYR A 17 10.53 4.66 -0.44
N VAL A 18 9.57 4.07 0.28
CA VAL A 18 9.13 4.53 1.60
C VAL A 18 8.79 3.30 2.45
N THR A 19 9.26 3.27 3.70
CA THR A 19 8.86 2.28 4.70
C THR A 19 7.96 2.92 5.75
N TYR A 20 6.92 2.19 6.18
CA TYR A 20 5.94 2.62 7.17
C TYR A 20 6.02 1.70 8.40
N PRO A 21 5.70 2.20 9.60
CA PRO A 21 5.50 1.34 10.75
C PRO A 21 4.25 0.47 10.57
N ALA A 22 4.23 -0.70 11.21
CA ALA A 22 3.02 -1.43 11.48
C ALA A 22 2.68 -1.30 12.97
N ILE A 23 1.54 -0.70 13.26
CA ILE A 23 1.05 -0.42 14.61
C ILE A 23 0.53 -1.69 15.33
N ASP A 24 0.20 -2.75 14.59
CA ASP A 24 -0.62 -3.86 15.10
C ASP A 24 0.21 -5.13 15.40
N GLY A 25 1.41 -4.99 15.96
CA GLY A 25 2.22 -6.14 16.42
C GLY A 25 2.87 -7.01 15.33
N ALA A 26 2.39 -6.95 14.07
CA ALA A 26 2.93 -7.71 12.94
C ALA A 26 4.42 -7.42 12.62
N CYS A 27 4.92 -6.24 13.03
CA CYS A 27 6.34 -5.86 12.91
C CYS A 27 6.97 -5.47 14.26
N GLY A 28 6.47 -6.02 15.38
CA GLY A 28 6.99 -5.75 16.73
C GLY A 28 6.31 -4.61 17.48
N GLY A 29 5.17 -4.11 16.98
CA GLY A 29 4.22 -3.27 17.73
C GLY A 29 4.77 -1.91 18.20
N LYS A 30 5.84 -1.42 17.58
CA LYS A 30 6.38 -0.09 17.86
C LYS A 30 5.77 0.92 16.90
N GLU A 31 5.32 2.05 17.43
CA GLU A 31 5.17 3.25 16.62
C GLU A 31 6.53 3.58 16.00
N GLY A 32 6.56 3.71 14.68
CA GLY A 32 7.78 3.99 13.93
C GLY A 32 7.58 5.16 12.98
N LEU A 33 8.66 5.61 12.38
CA LEU A 33 8.63 6.74 11.46
C LEU A 33 8.30 6.28 10.04
N ILE A 34 7.64 7.14 9.28
CA ILE A 34 7.57 7.02 7.82
C ILE A 34 8.93 7.47 7.27
N ILE A 35 9.69 6.56 6.68
CA ILE A 35 11.06 6.82 6.25
C ILE A 35 11.16 6.74 4.71
N PRO A 36 11.51 7.83 4.01
CA PRO A 36 11.80 7.81 2.58
C PRO A 36 13.23 7.31 2.31
N HIS A 37 13.41 6.59 1.19
CA HIS A 37 14.68 5.99 0.77
C HIS A 37 15.10 6.51 -0.61
N LYS A 38 16.31 7.08 -0.69
CA LYS A 38 16.95 7.51 -1.96
C LYS A 38 18.45 7.20 -1.91
N PRO A 39 18.94 6.16 -2.63
CA PRO A 39 18.19 5.20 -3.46
C PRO A 39 17.20 4.33 -2.64
N PRO A 40 16.21 3.67 -3.27
CA PRO A 40 15.29 2.76 -2.60
C PRO A 40 16.03 1.55 -2.01
N LEU A 41 15.46 0.95 -0.97
CA LEU A 41 15.92 -0.35 -0.47
C LEU A 41 15.49 -1.44 -1.45
N ILE A 42 16.42 -2.25 -1.96
CA ILE A 42 16.12 -3.29 -2.93
C ILE A 42 16.40 -4.66 -2.32
N PHE A 43 15.47 -5.59 -2.47
CA PHE A 43 15.57 -6.96 -1.97
C PHE A 43 15.42 -7.93 -3.14
N ASP A 44 16.24 -9.00 -3.14
CA ASP A 44 16.07 -10.13 -4.06
C ASP A 44 15.22 -11.21 -3.38
N LEU A 45 13.94 -11.24 -3.70
CA LEU A 45 12.97 -12.18 -3.14
C LEU A 45 13.23 -13.63 -3.55
N SER A 46 14.09 -13.89 -4.55
CA SER A 46 14.50 -15.27 -4.86
C SER A 46 15.48 -15.83 -3.83
N ARG A 47 16.13 -14.95 -3.05
CA ARG A 47 17.15 -15.30 -2.05
C ARG A 47 16.71 -14.95 -0.63
N ASP A 48 15.98 -13.86 -0.47
CA ASP A 48 15.51 -13.34 0.81
C ASP A 48 14.04 -12.92 0.71
N LEU A 49 13.15 -13.91 0.88
CA LEU A 49 11.71 -13.69 0.92
C LEU A 49 11.25 -12.83 2.09
N ALA A 50 12.05 -12.75 3.15
CA ALA A 50 11.73 -12.03 4.37
C ALA A 50 12.13 -10.55 4.31
N GLU A 51 12.79 -10.12 3.23
CA GLU A 51 13.20 -8.71 3.03
C GLU A 51 14.09 -8.22 4.19
N SER A 52 14.98 -9.09 4.66
CA SER A 52 15.83 -8.85 5.82
C SER A 52 17.11 -8.08 5.45
N THR A 53 17.68 -8.36 4.28
CA THR A 53 18.96 -7.77 3.84
C THR A 53 18.78 -7.05 2.50
N PRO A 54 18.83 -5.71 2.47
CA PRO A 54 18.84 -5.00 1.21
C PRO A 54 20.16 -5.24 0.45
N ILE A 55 20.07 -5.23 -0.88
CA ILE A 55 21.19 -5.44 -1.79
C ILE A 55 21.39 -4.24 -2.70
N GLU A 56 22.62 -4.06 -3.15
CA GLU A 56 22.93 -3.21 -4.29
C GLU A 56 22.71 -3.99 -5.60
N VAL A 57 22.23 -3.30 -6.63
CA VAL A 57 21.99 -3.88 -7.95
C VAL A 57 22.72 -3.06 -9.01
N SER A 58 22.90 -3.64 -10.21
CA SER A 58 23.45 -2.88 -11.33
C SER A 58 22.52 -1.74 -11.75
N GLN A 59 23.09 -0.70 -12.36
CA GLN A 59 22.31 0.43 -12.88
C GLN A 59 21.20 -0.03 -13.85
N SER A 60 21.46 -1.03 -14.69
CA SER A 60 20.47 -1.58 -15.61
C SER A 60 19.26 -2.20 -14.89
N VAL A 61 19.47 -2.89 -13.77
CA VAL A 61 18.39 -3.46 -12.96
C VAL A 61 17.62 -2.34 -12.26
N TYR A 62 18.34 -1.34 -11.74
CA TYR A 62 17.73 -0.15 -11.15
C TYR A 62 16.82 0.57 -12.16
N ASP A 63 17.31 0.82 -13.37
CA ASP A 63 16.54 1.50 -14.42
C ASP A 63 15.29 0.70 -14.81
N ALA A 64 15.39 -0.63 -14.87
CA ALA A 64 14.24 -1.49 -15.15
C ALA A 64 13.18 -1.44 -14.04
N ILE A 65 13.62 -1.40 -12.77
CA ILE A 65 12.73 -1.23 -11.61
C ILE A 65 12.02 0.14 -11.68
N ASP A 66 12.75 1.21 -11.98
CA ASP A 66 12.18 2.56 -12.07
C ASP A 66 11.19 2.68 -13.25
N GLN A 67 11.51 2.09 -14.40
CA GLN A 67 10.58 2.00 -15.53
C GLN A 67 9.31 1.25 -15.17
N ALA A 68 9.41 0.15 -14.42
CA ALA A 68 8.25 -0.60 -13.95
C ALA A 68 7.37 0.23 -13.00
N LEU A 69 7.97 1.03 -12.12
CA LEU A 69 7.25 1.98 -11.27
C LEU A 69 6.50 3.02 -12.10
N GLN A 70 7.17 3.69 -13.04
CA GLN A 70 6.54 4.72 -13.88
C GLN A 70 5.41 4.14 -14.74
N ALA A 71 5.61 2.94 -15.29
CA ALA A 71 4.58 2.24 -16.06
C ALA A 71 3.34 1.95 -15.21
N LYS A 72 3.53 1.48 -13.98
CA LYS A 72 2.40 1.20 -13.06
C LYS A 72 1.72 2.48 -12.57
N LEU A 73 2.46 3.54 -12.29
CA LEU A 73 1.87 4.84 -11.93
C LEU A 73 1.01 5.41 -13.06
N LYS A 74 1.48 5.29 -14.32
CA LYS A 74 0.70 5.69 -15.50
C LYS A 74 -0.58 4.86 -15.65
N ASP A 75 -0.48 3.55 -15.47
CA ASP A 75 -1.63 2.62 -15.50
C ASP A 75 -2.68 2.97 -14.43
N ILE A 76 -2.25 3.20 -13.19
CA ILE A 76 -3.12 3.66 -12.09
C ILE A 76 -3.77 4.99 -12.45
N ALA A 77 -3.02 5.93 -13.01
CA ALA A 77 -3.54 7.25 -13.36
C ALA A 77 -4.63 7.21 -14.45
N LEU A 78 -4.58 6.22 -15.33
CA LEU A 78 -5.55 6.02 -16.40
C LEU A 78 -6.73 5.12 -15.97
N THR A 79 -6.61 4.45 -14.82
CA THR A 79 -7.67 3.59 -14.29
C THR A 79 -8.76 4.46 -13.62
N PRO A 80 -10.05 4.33 -14.03
CA PRO A 80 -11.15 5.01 -13.35
C PRO A 80 -11.18 4.66 -11.86
N HIS A 81 -11.30 5.67 -11.01
CA HIS A 81 -11.35 5.49 -9.57
C HIS A 81 -12.57 6.20 -8.98
N THR A 82 -13.19 5.57 -7.99
CA THR A 82 -14.27 6.19 -7.21
C THR A 82 -13.69 6.86 -5.99
N LYS A 83 -14.08 8.10 -5.71
CA LYS A 83 -13.74 8.80 -4.47
C LYS A 83 -14.87 8.60 -3.47
N VAL A 84 -14.56 8.05 -2.31
CA VAL A 84 -15.53 7.93 -1.21
C VAL A 84 -15.80 9.31 -0.62
N ASP A 85 -17.08 9.65 -0.45
CA ASP A 85 -17.50 10.83 0.32
C ASP A 85 -17.97 10.40 1.71
N TYR A 86 -17.05 10.46 2.67
CA TYR A 86 -17.33 10.12 4.07
C TYR A 86 -18.23 11.15 4.79
N ARG A 87 -18.59 12.27 4.15
CA ARG A 87 -19.52 13.26 4.71
C ARG A 87 -20.98 12.87 4.53
N ILE A 88 -21.27 11.98 3.57
CA ILE A 88 -22.63 11.53 3.22
C ILE A 88 -22.97 10.21 3.93
N GLY A 89 -22.19 9.79 4.93
CA GLY A 89 -22.46 8.60 5.74
C GLY A 89 -23.63 8.81 6.70
N GLY A 90 -24.87 8.85 6.19
CA GLY A 90 -26.08 8.78 6.99
C GLY A 90 -26.36 7.37 7.51
N LEU A 91 -27.41 7.20 8.32
CA LEU A 91 -27.84 5.88 8.81
C LEU A 91 -28.21 4.90 7.68
N ASP A 92 -28.53 5.42 6.50
CA ASP A 92 -28.81 4.70 5.26
C ASP A 92 -27.57 4.06 4.62
N ALA A 93 -26.37 4.56 4.93
CA ALA A 93 -25.11 3.95 4.52
C ALA A 93 -24.61 2.86 5.49
N ARG A 94 -25.23 2.73 6.68
CA ARG A 94 -24.97 1.62 7.61
C ARG A 94 -25.79 0.40 7.17
N ALA A 95 -25.15 -0.76 7.11
CA ALA A 95 -25.88 -2.02 7.02
C ALA A 95 -26.77 -2.17 8.28
N CYS A 96 -28.05 -1.88 8.13
CA CYS A 96 -29.03 -1.83 9.21
C CYS A 96 -30.27 -2.62 8.76
N CYS A 97 -30.65 -3.65 9.51
CA CYS A 97 -31.79 -4.48 9.13
C CYS A 97 -33.13 -3.75 9.32
N ASP A 98 -33.26 -3.03 10.44
CA ASP A 98 -34.38 -2.13 10.73
C ASP A 98 -33.83 -0.76 11.16
N ALA A 99 -34.05 0.25 10.30
CA ALA A 99 -33.63 1.63 10.53
C ALA A 99 -34.40 2.33 11.67
N GLY A 100 -35.57 1.81 12.06
CA GLY A 100 -36.34 2.30 13.21
C GLY A 100 -35.84 1.78 14.56
N HIS A 101 -35.00 0.73 14.57
CA HIS A 101 -34.46 0.13 15.79
C HIS A 101 -33.16 0.82 16.22
N ILE A 102 -33.07 1.28 17.47
CA ILE A 102 -31.93 2.06 18.03
C ILE A 102 -30.55 1.38 17.91
N VAL A 103 -30.52 0.07 17.67
CA VAL A 103 -29.30 -0.73 17.48
C VAL A 103 -29.27 -1.55 16.18
N CYS A 104 -30.08 -1.21 15.16
CA CYS A 104 -30.03 -1.83 13.83
C CYS A 104 -30.17 -3.37 13.82
N ARG A 105 -31.05 -3.95 14.65
CA ARG A 105 -31.37 -5.38 14.65
C ARG A 105 -32.62 -5.65 13.81
N CYS A 106 -32.74 -6.85 13.24
CA CYS A 106 -34.00 -7.29 12.64
C CYS A 106 -35.04 -7.51 13.74
N ILE A 107 -36.32 -7.34 13.38
CA ILE A 107 -37.43 -7.85 14.19
C ILE A 107 -37.60 -9.32 13.80
N ASP A 108 -37.75 -10.19 14.81
CA ASP A 108 -37.99 -11.63 14.62
C ASP A 108 -39.29 -11.93 13.86
#